data_AF-A0A8S3FKT4-F1
#
_entry.id   AF-A0A8S3FKT4-F1
#
_cell.length_a   1.000
_cell.length_b   1.000
_cell.length_c   1.000
_cell.angle_alpha   90.00
_cell.angle_beta   90.00
_cell.angle_gamma   90.00
#
_symmetry.space_group_name_H-M   'P 1'
#
loop_
_entity.id
_entity.type
_entity.pdbx_description
1 polymer ?
#
loop_
_entity_poly.entity_id
_entity_poly.type
_entity_poly.pdbx_seq_one_letter_code
_entity_poly.pdbx_strand_id
1 'polypeptide(L)'
;MIISLSLGCGSLLYTLNNPDPATTIRAFCKLRMYILQSTFMMSRWMITIACVDRYASSSSNAGRRRFAHVRIARRVVIIIICIWLLLPLHTLIFYEIRPGGGVCGIIYNRAAALYHSSYTIITGGVFPLTIMLTCILLIRRNLTVKRNLLEKSKTECSSFQHIVTNVRIQRTRDQQALAMLLTQVTVYCFVQTPQFSYTLYAAIASNVTNKSPERLAI
;
A
#
# COMPACT_ATOMS: atom_id res chain seq x y z
N MET A 1 -6.40 7.60 -2.52
CA MET A 1 -7.18 7.78 -1.27
C MET A 1 -8.32 8.76 -1.45
N ILE A 2 -8.09 10.03 -1.82
CA ILE A 2 -9.18 11.02 -2.01
C ILE A 2 -10.19 10.57 -3.09
N ILE A 3 -9.70 10.10 -4.24
CA ILE A 3 -10.54 9.59 -5.34
C ILE A 3 -11.36 8.36 -4.92
N SER A 4 -10.76 7.48 -4.11
CA SER A 4 -11.42 6.27 -3.59
C SER A 4 -12.50 6.61 -2.56
N LEU A 5 -12.21 7.59 -1.70
CA LEU A 5 -13.13 8.12 -0.69
C LEU A 5 -14.31 8.84 -1.34
N SER A 6 -14.06 9.67 -2.35
CA SER A 6 -15.12 10.38 -3.07
C SER A 6 -16.02 9.40 -3.85
N LEU A 7 -15.46 8.36 -4.47
CA LEU A 7 -16.25 7.33 -5.13
C LEU A 7 -17.03 6.46 -4.13
N GLY A 8 -16.43 6.11 -3.00
CA GLY A 8 -17.09 5.34 -1.92
C GLY A 8 -18.23 6.13 -1.28
N CYS A 9 -17.94 7.29 -0.71
CA CYS A 9 -18.93 8.15 -0.05
C CYS A 9 -19.96 8.71 -1.04
N GLY A 10 -19.55 9.06 -2.26
CA GLY A 10 -20.46 9.54 -3.29
C GLY A 10 -21.49 8.48 -3.70
N SER A 11 -21.05 7.23 -3.89
CA SER A 11 -21.98 6.11 -4.17
C SER A 11 -22.94 5.84 -3.00
N LEU A 12 -22.47 5.93 -1.76
CA LEU A 12 -23.29 5.71 -0.57
C LEU A 12 -24.38 6.79 -0.41
N LEU A 13 -24.01 8.07 -0.57
CA LEU A 13 -24.95 9.19 -0.47
C LEU A 13 -26.00 9.15 -1.59
N TYR A 14 -25.59 8.78 -2.81
CA TYR A 14 -26.51 8.63 -3.93
C TYR A 14 -27.54 7.51 -3.70
N THR A 15 -27.11 6.42 -3.07
CA THR A 15 -27.94 5.26 -2.78
C THR A 15 -29.02 5.53 -1.72
N LEU A 16 -28.91 6.61 -0.93
CA LEU A 16 -29.95 6.99 0.02
C LEU A 16 -31.28 7.34 -0.67
N ASN A 17 -31.23 7.87 -1.88
CA ASN A 17 -32.41 8.33 -2.63
C ASN A 17 -32.62 7.62 -3.97
N ASN A 18 -31.70 6.75 -4.40
CA ASN A 18 -31.74 6.10 -5.71
C ASN A 18 -31.24 4.65 -5.61
N PRO A 19 -31.65 3.75 -6.53
CA PRO A 19 -31.09 2.40 -6.60
C PRO A 19 -29.57 2.45 -6.85
N ASP A 20 -28.82 1.60 -6.14
CA ASP A 20 -27.34 1.63 -6.17
C ASP A 20 -26.82 1.39 -7.61
N PRO A 21 -26.13 2.37 -8.22
CA PRO A 21 -25.57 2.23 -9.56
C PRO A 21 -24.52 1.12 -9.67
N ALA A 22 -23.90 0.72 -8.56
CA ALA A 22 -22.97 -0.41 -8.51
C ALA A 22 -23.67 -1.78 -8.69
N THR A 23 -24.98 -1.84 -8.50
CA THR A 23 -25.78 -3.07 -8.59
C THR A 23 -26.67 -3.13 -9.82
N THR A 24 -26.85 -2.00 -10.50
CA THR A 24 -27.71 -1.85 -11.68
C THR A 24 -26.91 -1.66 -12.97
N ILE A 25 -25.83 -0.88 -12.93
CA ILE A 25 -25.07 -0.51 -14.14
C ILE A 25 -23.77 -1.31 -14.21
N ARG A 26 -23.70 -2.27 -15.14
CA ARG A 26 -22.52 -3.14 -15.34
C ARG A 26 -21.22 -2.36 -15.56
N ALA A 27 -21.27 -1.32 -16.38
CA ALA A 27 -20.11 -0.48 -16.67
C ALA A 27 -19.60 0.25 -15.41
N PHE A 28 -20.52 0.72 -14.55
CA PHE A 28 -20.18 1.41 -13.32
C PHE A 28 -19.56 0.45 -12.29
N CYS A 29 -20.12 -0.74 -12.12
CA CYS A 29 -19.55 -1.82 -11.29
C CYS A 29 -18.08 -2.11 -11.68
N LYS A 30 -17.83 -2.36 -12.97
CA LYS A 30 -16.48 -2.64 -13.51
C LYS A 30 -15.52 -1.48 -13.27
N LEU A 31 -15.92 -0.26 -13.64
CA LEU A 31 -15.09 0.93 -13.53
C LEU A 31 -14.77 1.27 -12.07
N ARG A 32 -15.76 1.19 -11.18
CA ARG A 32 -15.59 1.43 -9.74
C ARG A 32 -14.56 0.47 -9.15
N MET A 33 -14.69 -0.83 -9.41
CA MET A 33 -13.78 -1.84 -8.91
C MET A 33 -12.36 -1.65 -9.45
N TYR A 34 -12.22 -1.33 -10.73
CA TYR A 34 -10.93 -0.98 -11.33
C TYR A 34 -10.30 0.24 -10.65
N ILE A 35 -11.00 1.37 -10.53
CA ILE A 35 -10.44 2.59 -9.94
C ILE A 35 -10.05 2.36 -8.47
N LEU A 36 -10.89 1.66 -7.70
CA LEU A 36 -10.60 1.34 -6.31
C LEU A 36 -9.34 0.47 -6.22
N GLN A 37 -9.26 -0.60 -7.00
CA GLN A 37 -8.11 -1.50 -7.00
C GLN A 37 -6.82 -0.77 -7.40
N SER A 38 -6.83 -0.03 -8.52
CA SER A 38 -5.68 0.74 -9.00
C SER A 38 -5.24 1.77 -7.96
N THR A 39 -6.18 2.53 -7.40
CA THR A 39 -5.84 3.59 -6.43
C THR A 39 -5.31 3.01 -5.12
N PHE A 40 -5.88 1.90 -4.64
CA PHE A 40 -5.38 1.23 -3.45
C PHE A 40 -3.96 0.70 -3.70
N MET A 41 -3.73 -0.04 -4.77
CA MET A 41 -2.39 -0.57 -5.07
C MET A 41 -1.36 0.55 -5.24
N MET A 42 -1.69 1.60 -5.99
CA MET A 42 -0.84 2.79 -6.12
C MET A 42 -0.49 3.38 -4.75
N SER A 43 -1.49 3.62 -3.90
CA SER A 43 -1.24 4.24 -2.59
C SER A 43 -0.30 3.43 -1.71
N ARG A 44 -0.44 2.10 -1.72
CA ARG A 44 0.39 1.19 -0.93
C ARG A 44 1.83 1.20 -1.42
N TRP A 45 2.02 1.07 -2.73
CA TRP A 45 3.35 1.05 -3.33
C TRP A 45 4.07 2.40 -3.25
N MET A 46 3.33 3.51 -3.28
CA MET A 46 3.90 4.84 -3.04
C MET A 46 4.45 4.97 -1.61
N ILE A 47 3.74 4.45 -0.60
CA ILE A 47 4.25 4.41 0.78
C ILE A 47 5.47 3.50 0.87
N THR A 48 5.42 2.29 0.29
CA THR A 48 6.54 1.35 0.28
C THR A 48 7.81 1.98 -0.30
N ILE A 49 7.69 2.70 -1.42
CA ILE A 49 8.82 3.32 -2.09
C ILE A 49 9.31 4.56 -1.33
N ALA A 50 8.43 5.28 -0.64
CA ALA A 50 8.84 6.31 0.31
C ALA A 50 9.68 5.73 1.46
N CYS A 51 9.41 4.49 1.91
CA CYS A 51 10.25 3.79 2.88
C CYS A 51 11.64 3.49 2.31
N VAL A 52 11.70 3.04 1.06
CA VAL A 52 12.97 2.76 0.35
C VAL A 52 13.78 4.05 0.17
N ASP A 53 13.14 5.14 -0.21
CA ASP A 53 13.76 6.47 -0.37
C ASP A 53 14.35 6.98 0.94
N ARG A 54 13.62 6.82 2.05
CA ARG A 54 14.12 7.15 3.40
C ARG A 54 15.28 6.26 3.82
N TYR A 55 15.24 4.96 3.51
CA TYR A 55 16.35 4.07 3.74
C TYR A 55 17.60 4.52 2.95
N ALA A 56 17.45 4.80 1.66
CA ALA A 56 18.52 5.30 0.80
C ALA A 56 19.13 6.60 1.34
N SER A 57 18.30 7.52 1.82
CA SER A 57 18.70 8.77 2.47
C SER A 57 19.45 8.57 3.79
N SER A 58 19.04 7.57 4.58
CA SER A 58 19.68 7.24 5.88
C SER A 58 21.05 6.60 5.73
N SER A 59 21.37 6.01 4.58
CA SER A 59 22.63 5.27 4.37
C SER A 59 23.85 6.21 4.31
N SER A 60 24.98 5.76 4.84
CA SER A 60 26.27 6.46 4.73
C SER A 60 26.91 6.31 3.34
N ASN A 61 26.48 5.34 2.54
CA ASN A 61 27.05 5.08 1.22
C ASN A 61 26.53 6.11 0.19
N ALA A 62 27.46 6.82 -0.46
CA ALA A 62 27.15 7.85 -1.46
C ALA A 62 26.35 7.32 -2.66
N GLY A 63 26.58 6.07 -3.10
CA GLY A 63 25.82 5.44 -4.17
C GLY A 63 24.37 5.21 -3.78
N ARG A 64 24.11 4.78 -2.54
CA ARG A 64 22.75 4.61 -2.02
C ARG A 64 22.05 5.95 -1.81
N ARG A 65 22.76 6.98 -1.35
CA ARG A 65 22.21 8.35 -1.25
C ARG A 65 21.86 8.95 -2.60
N ARG A 66 22.58 8.62 -3.67
CA ARG A 66 22.25 9.06 -5.04
C ARG A 66 20.88 8.57 -5.48
N PHE A 67 20.42 7.41 -4.99
CA PHE A 67 19.09 6.87 -5.28
C PHE A 67 17.96 7.76 -4.72
N ALA A 68 18.20 8.44 -3.60
CA ALA A 68 17.24 9.37 -2.99
C ALA A 68 17.18 10.76 -3.67
N HIS A 69 17.68 10.87 -4.90
CA HIS A 69 17.61 12.13 -5.65
C HIS A 69 16.23 12.32 -6.27
N VAL A 70 15.68 13.54 -6.18
CA VAL A 70 14.35 13.92 -6.69
C VAL A 70 14.08 13.48 -8.14
N ARG A 71 15.10 13.49 -9.02
CA ARG A 71 14.97 13.07 -10.43
C ARG A 71 14.66 11.57 -10.54
N ILE A 72 15.29 10.74 -9.71
CA ILE A 72 15.06 9.30 -9.67
C ILE A 72 13.69 9.03 -9.04
N ALA A 73 13.38 9.70 -7.91
CA ALA A 73 12.08 9.58 -7.26
C ALA A 73 10.93 9.87 -8.25
N ARG A 74 11.03 10.95 -9.05
CA ARG A 74 10.01 11.26 -10.07
C ARG A 74 9.86 10.15 -11.11
N ARG A 75 10.96 9.57 -11.61
CA ARG A 75 10.90 8.46 -12.58
C ARG A 75 10.25 7.22 -11.97
N VAL A 76 10.62 6.86 -10.74
CA VAL A 76 10.04 5.72 -10.03
C VAL A 76 8.54 5.91 -9.80
N VAL A 77 8.10 7.11 -9.40
CA VAL A 77 6.68 7.42 -9.23
C VAL A 77 5.89 7.24 -10.54
N ILE A 78 6.42 7.74 -11.66
CA ILE A 78 5.76 7.58 -12.98
C ILE A 78 5.63 6.09 -13.33
N ILE A 79 6.70 5.31 -13.14
CA ILE A 79 6.70 3.87 -13.42
C ILE A 79 5.65 3.15 -12.56
N ILE A 80 5.56 3.47 -11.27
CA ILE A 80 4.56 2.91 -10.36
C ILE A 80 3.15 3.23 -10.85
N ILE A 81 2.87 4.49 -11.21
CA ILE A 81 1.55 4.89 -11.73
C ILE A 81 1.21 4.07 -12.98
N CYS A 82 2.11 3.98 -13.95
CA CYS A 82 1.88 3.22 -15.18
C CYS A 82 1.61 1.73 -14.89
N ILE A 83 2.44 1.09 -14.06
CA ILE A 83 2.29 -0.33 -13.71
C ILE A 83 0.94 -0.59 -13.05
N TRP A 84 0.54 0.23 -12.07
CA TRP A 84 -0.70 0.00 -11.31
C TRP A 84 -1.97 0.50 -12.00
N LEU A 85 -1.85 1.21 -13.13
CA LEU A 85 -2.98 1.41 -14.04
C LEU A 85 -3.15 0.21 -14.99
N LEU A 86 -2.05 -0.37 -15.47
CA LEU A 86 -2.11 -1.47 -16.45
C LEU A 86 -2.43 -2.83 -15.83
N LEU A 87 -1.80 -3.20 -14.71
CA LEU A 87 -2.00 -4.51 -14.07
C LEU A 87 -3.45 -4.84 -13.71
N PRO A 88 -4.24 -3.92 -13.11
CA PRO A 88 -5.63 -4.20 -12.77
C PRO A 88 -6.59 -4.15 -13.95
N LEU A 89 -6.16 -3.97 -15.21
CA LEU A 89 -7.07 -4.01 -16.37
C LEU A 89 -7.90 -5.30 -16.44
N HIS A 90 -7.37 -6.42 -15.91
CA HIS A 90 -8.12 -7.67 -15.80
C HIS A 90 -9.44 -7.53 -15.01
N THR A 91 -9.55 -6.57 -14.08
CA THR A 91 -10.79 -6.35 -13.31
C THR A 91 -11.92 -5.82 -14.19
N LEU A 92 -11.61 -5.09 -15.27
CA LEU A 92 -12.64 -4.62 -16.21
C LEU A 92 -13.27 -5.77 -17.01
N ILE A 93 -12.55 -6.88 -17.15
CA ILE A 93 -12.99 -8.05 -17.92
C ILE A 93 -13.79 -8.99 -17.03
N PHE A 94 -13.29 -9.30 -15.83
CA PHE A 94 -13.81 -10.40 -15.02
C PHE A 94 -14.90 -10.04 -14.00
N TYR A 95 -15.08 -8.77 -13.66
CA TYR A 95 -16.13 -8.34 -12.74
C TYR A 95 -17.49 -8.31 -13.44
N GLU A 96 -18.53 -8.85 -12.83
CA GLU A 96 -19.89 -8.83 -13.38
C GLU A 96 -20.92 -8.63 -12.26
N ILE A 97 -22.16 -8.29 -12.61
CA ILE A 97 -23.27 -8.17 -11.65
C ILE A 97 -23.97 -9.53 -11.53
N ARG A 98 -24.21 -9.99 -10.29
CA ARG A 98 -24.93 -11.23 -10.04
C ARG A 98 -26.41 -11.10 -10.45
N PRO A 99 -26.93 -11.99 -11.32
CA PRO A 99 -28.35 -12.01 -11.65
C PRO A 99 -29.15 -12.36 -10.38
N GLY A 100 -30.15 -11.54 -10.06
CA GLY A 100 -31.07 -11.76 -8.94
C GLY A 100 -30.58 -11.28 -7.56
N GLY A 101 -29.38 -10.71 -7.44
CA GLY A 101 -28.85 -10.28 -6.13
C GLY A 101 -28.07 -8.96 -6.12
N GLY A 102 -27.92 -8.28 -7.27
CA GLY A 102 -27.30 -6.94 -7.35
C GLY A 102 -25.81 -6.86 -6.99
N VAL A 103 -25.19 -7.90 -6.45
CA VAL A 103 -23.79 -7.83 -6.00
C VAL A 103 -22.82 -7.79 -7.20
N CYS A 104 -21.89 -6.83 -7.18
CA CYS A 104 -20.80 -6.67 -8.13
C CYS A 104 -19.58 -7.49 -7.69
N GLY A 105 -19.17 -8.49 -8.48
CA GLY A 105 -18.02 -9.35 -8.13
C GLY A 105 -17.58 -10.28 -9.26
N ILE A 106 -16.54 -11.07 -9.00
CA ILE A 106 -16.06 -12.11 -9.92
C ILE A 106 -16.84 -13.40 -9.64
N ILE A 107 -17.91 -13.64 -10.40
CA ILE A 107 -18.91 -14.67 -10.06
C ILE A 107 -18.78 -15.92 -10.94
N TYR A 108 -18.56 -15.74 -12.25
CA TYR A 108 -18.63 -16.83 -13.22
C TYR A 108 -17.32 -17.60 -13.40
N ASN A 109 -16.20 -17.05 -12.94
CA ASN A 109 -14.88 -17.64 -13.17
C ASN A 109 -14.11 -17.78 -11.85
N ARG A 110 -14.13 -19.00 -11.29
CA ARG A 110 -13.41 -19.35 -10.05
C ARG A 110 -11.90 -19.16 -10.17
N ALA A 111 -11.32 -19.47 -11.33
CA ALA A 111 -9.90 -19.27 -11.57
C ALA A 111 -9.53 -17.78 -11.55
N ALA A 112 -10.37 -16.92 -12.13
CA ALA A 112 -10.19 -15.47 -12.07
C ALA A 112 -10.35 -14.91 -10.65
N ALA A 113 -11.29 -15.44 -9.86
CA ALA A 113 -11.49 -15.04 -8.46
C ALA A 113 -10.30 -15.44 -7.57
N LEU A 114 -9.75 -16.63 -7.77
CA LEU A 114 -8.52 -17.09 -7.13
C LEU A 114 -7.32 -16.22 -7.53
N TYR A 115 -7.13 -16.00 -8.84
CA TYR A 115 -6.08 -15.13 -9.35
C TYR A 115 -6.16 -13.73 -8.73
N HIS A 116 -7.34 -13.11 -8.72
CA HIS A 116 -7.53 -11.77 -8.16
C HIS A 116 -7.24 -11.71 -6.65
N SER A 117 -7.69 -12.72 -5.91
CA SER A 117 -7.43 -12.83 -4.47
C SER A 117 -5.94 -13.00 -4.17
N SER A 118 -5.28 -13.95 -4.86
CA SER A 118 -3.84 -14.20 -4.72
C SER A 118 -3.01 -12.99 -5.11
N TYR A 119 -3.34 -12.36 -6.24
CA TYR A 119 -2.71 -11.11 -6.69
C TYR A 119 -2.82 -10.03 -5.62
N THR A 120 -4.02 -9.79 -5.08
CA THR A 120 -4.28 -8.73 -4.10
C THR A 120 -3.56 -8.98 -2.77
N ILE A 121 -3.49 -10.22 -2.31
CA ILE A 121 -2.80 -10.59 -1.06
C ILE A 121 -1.27 -10.48 -1.23
N ILE A 122 -0.72 -11.05 -2.31
CA ILE A 122 0.73 -11.10 -2.52
C ILE A 122 1.27 -9.69 -2.82
N THR A 123 0.74 -9.06 -3.88
CA THR A 123 1.26 -7.77 -4.36
C THR A 123 0.77 -6.59 -3.53
N GLY A 124 -0.41 -6.71 -2.93
CA GLY A 124 -1.02 -5.64 -2.15
C GLY A 124 -0.75 -5.75 -0.65
N GLY A 125 -0.32 -6.92 -0.14
CA GLY A 125 -0.09 -7.18 1.28
C GLY A 125 1.34 -7.62 1.57
N VAL A 126 1.70 -8.83 1.14
CA VAL A 126 2.97 -9.48 1.51
C VAL A 126 4.19 -8.67 1.04
N PHE A 127 4.24 -8.28 -0.24
CA PHE A 127 5.40 -7.55 -0.77
C PHE A 127 5.56 -6.13 -0.17
N PRO A 128 4.53 -5.28 -0.11
CA PRO A 128 4.64 -3.99 0.56
C PRO A 128 5.11 -4.12 2.01
N LEU A 129 4.54 -5.05 2.79
CA LEU A 129 4.89 -5.26 4.19
C LEU A 129 6.34 -5.70 4.37
N THR A 130 6.77 -6.72 3.61
CA THR A 130 8.14 -7.24 3.70
C THR A 130 9.16 -6.14 3.37
N ILE A 131 8.95 -5.38 2.29
CA ILE A 131 9.84 -4.27 1.91
C ILE A 131 9.88 -3.19 3.01
N MET A 132 8.72 -2.79 3.55
CA MET A 132 8.65 -1.78 4.60
C MET A 132 9.36 -2.24 5.88
N LEU A 133 9.15 -3.48 6.31
CA LEU A 133 9.83 -4.06 7.47
C LEU A 133 11.35 -4.13 7.27
N THR A 134 11.80 -4.59 6.10
CA THR A 134 13.23 -4.60 5.76
C THR A 134 13.80 -3.18 5.79
N CYS A 135 13.11 -2.18 5.22
CA CYS A 135 13.55 -0.79 5.26
C CYS A 135 13.68 -0.26 6.69
N ILE A 136 12.72 -0.55 7.57
CA ILE A 136 12.76 -0.16 8.98
C ILE A 136 13.98 -0.76 9.68
N LEU A 137 14.23 -2.06 9.50
CA LEU A 137 15.38 -2.74 10.10
C LEU A 137 16.70 -2.16 9.59
N LEU A 138 16.81 -1.90 8.29
CA LEU A 138 18.00 -1.31 7.69
C LEU A 138 18.24 0.13 8.14
N ILE A 139 17.19 0.95 8.26
CA ILE A 139 17.28 2.31 8.81
C ILE A 139 17.76 2.24 10.26
N ARG A 140 17.17 1.37 11.09
CA ARG A 140 17.61 1.19 12.48
C ARG A 140 19.08 0.79 12.57
N ARG A 141 19.53 -0.16 11.74
CA ARG A 141 20.94 -0.56 11.67
C ARG A 141 21.84 0.61 11.29
N ASN A 142 21.49 1.37 10.25
CA ASN A 142 22.26 2.55 9.82
C ASN A 142 22.35 3.59 10.94
N LEU A 143 21.27 3.81 11.69
CA LEU A 143 21.25 4.76 12.80
C LEU A 143 22.09 4.29 13.99
N THR A 144 22.05 3.02 14.34
CA THR A 144 22.90 2.45 15.40
C THR A 144 24.37 2.56 15.03
N VAL A 145 24.75 2.23 13.79
CA VAL A 145 26.14 2.35 13.32
C VAL A 145 26.60 3.80 13.38
N LYS A 146 25.78 4.76 12.91
CA LYS A 146 26.10 6.19 13.01
C LYS A 146 26.30 6.63 14.47
N ARG A 147 25.46 6.17 15.41
CA ARG A 147 25.59 6.50 16.85
C ARG A 147 26.93 6.01 17.41
N ASN A 148 27.29 4.77 17.15
CA ASN A 148 28.53 4.18 17.67
C ASN A 148 29.77 4.91 17.12
N LEU A 149 29.74 5.34 15.86
CA LEU A 149 30.84 6.12 15.26
C LEU A 149 30.97 7.50 15.92
N LEU A 150 29.86 8.17 16.20
CA LEU A 150 29.85 9.49 16.85
C LEU A 150 30.32 9.44 18.30
N GLU A 151 29.94 8.39 19.03
CA GLU A 151 30.40 8.18 20.42
C GLU A 151 31.91 7.99 20.48
N LYS A 152 32.51 7.29 19.50
CA LYS A 152 33.96 7.17 19.38
C LYS A 152 34.64 8.51 19.07
N SER A 153 34.11 9.28 18.11
CA SER A 153 34.71 10.57 17.73
C SER A 153 34.59 11.66 18.81
N LYS A 154 33.62 11.57 19.72
CA LYS A 154 33.44 12.56 20.81
C LYS A 154 34.59 12.54 21.81
N THR A 155 35.32 11.44 21.91
CA THR A 155 36.42 11.26 22.88
C THR A 155 37.74 11.91 22.41
N GLU A 156 37.87 12.26 21.12
CA GLU A 156 39.17 12.59 20.52
C GLU A 156 39.36 14.07 20.11
N CYS A 157 38.35 14.97 20.12
CA CYS A 157 38.57 16.36 19.66
C CYS A 157 37.61 17.43 20.22
N SER A 158 38.14 18.64 20.50
CA SER A 158 37.44 19.82 21.05
C SER A 158 36.82 20.75 19.97
N SER A 159 37.21 20.63 18.69
CA SER A 159 36.62 21.40 17.55
C SER A 159 35.23 20.89 17.13
N PHE A 160 34.61 20.06 17.98
CA PHE A 160 33.49 19.17 17.68
C PHE A 160 32.11 19.84 17.80
N GLN A 161 32.02 21.04 18.40
CA GLN A 161 30.74 21.70 18.72
C GLN A 161 29.85 21.89 17.47
N HIS A 162 30.40 22.37 16.35
CA HIS A 162 29.61 22.65 15.14
C HIS A 162 29.21 21.37 14.39
N ILE A 163 30.07 20.35 14.41
CA ILE A 163 29.80 19.02 13.83
C ILE A 163 28.71 18.30 14.65
N VAL A 164 28.76 18.40 15.98
CA VAL A 164 27.75 17.82 16.89
C VAL A 164 26.37 18.40 16.64
N THR A 165 26.25 19.71 16.40
CA THR A 165 24.96 20.35 16.17
C THR A 165 24.31 19.84 14.88
N ASN A 166 25.05 19.79 13.76
CA ASN A 166 24.56 19.25 12.49
C ASN A 166 24.17 17.77 12.59
N VAL A 167 24.98 16.98 13.28
CA VAL A 167 24.70 15.57 13.55
C VAL A 167 23.44 15.39 14.40
N ARG A 168 23.25 16.23 15.42
CA ARG A 168 22.07 16.19 16.29
C ARG A 168 20.79 16.54 15.52
N ILE A 169 20.84 17.55 14.66
CA ILE A 169 19.73 17.94 13.77
C ILE A 169 19.42 16.81 12.78
N GLN A 170 20.44 16.18 12.20
CA GLN A 170 20.22 15.06 11.29
C GLN A 170 19.63 13.84 12.00
N ARG A 171 20.06 13.58 13.24
CA ARG A 171 19.50 12.52 14.09
C ARG A 171 18.02 12.73 14.41
N THR A 172 17.60 13.95 14.76
CA THR A 172 16.18 14.22 15.05
C THR A 172 15.32 14.01 13.81
N ARG A 173 15.79 14.45 12.64
CA ARG A 173 15.12 14.20 11.34
C ARG A 173 15.00 12.72 11.02
N ASP A 174 16.08 11.95 11.20
CA ASP A 174 16.08 10.50 10.97
C ASP A 174 15.14 9.77 11.95
N GLN A 175 15.09 10.19 13.22
CA GLN A 175 14.16 9.64 14.22
C GLN A 175 12.71 9.99 13.91
N GLN A 176 12.42 11.23 13.51
CA GLN A 176 11.08 11.64 13.05
C GLN A 176 10.66 10.85 11.81
N ALA A 177 11.58 10.63 10.86
CA ALA A 177 11.32 9.82 9.69
C ALA A 177 10.99 8.37 10.06
N LEU A 178 11.74 7.77 11.00
CA LEU A 178 11.47 6.43 11.52
C LEU A 178 10.13 6.34 12.27
N ALA A 179 9.82 7.33 13.12
CA ALA A 179 8.56 7.39 13.84
C ALA A 179 7.37 7.48 12.88
N MET A 180 7.47 8.34 11.85
CA MET A 180 6.47 8.45 10.80
C MET A 180 6.29 7.13 10.03
N LEU A 181 7.39 6.41 9.73
CA LEU A 181 7.32 5.10 9.06
C LEU A 181 6.62 4.05 9.93
N LEU A 182 6.94 4.01 11.22
CA LEU A 182 6.28 3.10 12.17
C LEU A 182 4.78 3.40 12.24
N THR A 183 4.39 4.66 12.35
CA THR A 183 2.98 5.05 12.32
C THR A 183 2.30 4.62 11.02
N GLN A 184 2.94 4.84 9.86
CA GLN A 184 2.40 4.43 8.56
C GLN A 184 2.19 2.91 8.47
N VAL A 185 3.17 2.10 8.92
CA VAL A 185 3.05 0.64 8.92
C VAL A 185 1.98 0.16 9.88
N THR A 186 1.90 0.75 11.08
CA THR A 186 0.86 0.41 12.07
C THR A 186 -0.53 0.70 11.51
N VAL A 187 -0.76 1.93 11.01
CA VAL A 187 -2.05 2.31 10.39
C VAL A 187 -2.36 1.41 9.20
N TYR A 188 -1.36 1.10 8.37
CA TYR A 188 -1.52 0.19 7.24
C TYR A 188 -2.00 -1.20 7.68
N CYS A 189 -1.37 -1.80 8.70
CA CYS A 189 -1.77 -3.10 9.23
C CYS A 189 -3.21 -3.07 9.77
N PHE A 190 -3.56 -2.05 10.56
CA PHE A 190 -4.92 -1.91 11.10
C PHE A 190 -5.98 -1.75 10.00
N VAL A 191 -5.75 -0.89 9.02
CA VAL A 191 -6.70 -0.64 7.93
C VAL A 191 -6.80 -1.81 6.97
N GLN A 192 -5.70 -2.53 6.72
CA GLN A 192 -5.72 -3.62 5.75
C GLN A 192 -6.17 -4.97 6.28
N THR A 193 -6.06 -5.22 7.58
CA THR A 193 -6.46 -6.51 8.17
C THR A 193 -7.92 -6.86 7.82
N PRO A 194 -8.92 -5.97 7.98
CA PRO A 194 -10.30 -6.26 7.61
C PRO A 194 -10.47 -6.63 6.13
N GLN A 195 -9.79 -5.90 5.24
CA GLN A 195 -9.87 -6.14 3.79
C GLN A 195 -9.28 -7.50 3.41
N PHE A 196 -8.14 -7.89 3.98
CA PHE A 196 -7.53 -9.18 3.71
C PHE A 196 -8.35 -10.32 4.30
N SER A 197 -8.89 -10.17 5.51
CA SER A 197 -9.82 -11.12 6.11
C SER A 197 -11.06 -11.33 5.25
N TYR A 198 -11.65 -10.25 4.73
CA TYR A 198 -12.79 -10.33 3.81
C TYR A 198 -12.43 -11.05 2.50
N THR A 199 -11.31 -10.68 1.89
CA THR A 199 -10.87 -11.28 0.61
C THR A 199 -10.58 -12.77 0.78
N LEU A 200 -9.93 -13.15 1.90
CA LEU A 200 -9.66 -14.54 2.24
C LEU A 200 -10.97 -15.31 2.50
N TYR A 201 -11.90 -14.72 3.25
CA TYR A 201 -13.23 -15.31 3.47
C TYR A 201 -13.97 -15.54 2.16
N ALA A 202 -14.00 -14.55 1.25
CA ALA A 202 -14.65 -14.65 -0.05
C ALA A 202 -13.99 -15.72 -0.95
N ALA A 203 -12.65 -15.83 -0.92
CA ALA A 203 -11.92 -16.85 -1.66
C ALA A 203 -12.20 -18.27 -1.12
N ILE A 204 -12.30 -18.44 0.19
CA ILE A 204 -12.65 -19.73 0.81
C ILE A 204 -14.13 -20.06 0.52
N ALA A 205 -15.03 -19.10 0.70
CA ALA A 205 -16.46 -19.28 0.49
C ALA A 205 -16.81 -19.65 -0.96
N SER A 206 -16.06 -19.17 -1.94
CA SER A 206 -16.25 -19.55 -3.36
C SER A 206 -15.72 -20.95 -3.71
N ASN A 207 -14.88 -21.55 -2.87
CA ASN A 207 -14.34 -22.90 -3.06
C ASN A 207 -15.09 -23.98 -2.27
N VAL A 208 -15.84 -23.62 -1.22
CA VAL A 208 -16.66 -24.57 -0.46
C VAL A 208 -17.96 -24.84 -1.23
N THR A 209 -18.10 -26.04 -1.76
CA THR A 209 -19.22 -26.52 -2.61
C THR A 209 -20.57 -26.65 -1.90
N ASN A 210 -20.64 -26.47 -0.56
CA ASN A 210 -21.85 -26.68 0.26
C ASN A 210 -22.20 -25.46 1.14
N LYS A 211 -22.36 -24.27 0.56
CA LYS A 211 -23.03 -23.15 1.25
C LYS A 211 -24.26 -22.69 0.47
N SER A 212 -25.41 -22.68 1.15
CA SER A 212 -26.66 -22.17 0.59
C SER A 212 -26.49 -20.71 0.14
N PRO A 213 -27.09 -20.32 -1.01
CA PRO A 213 -26.87 -19.02 -1.66
C PRO A 213 -27.24 -17.81 -0.79
N GLU A 214 -27.99 -18.01 0.30
CA GLU A 214 -28.44 -16.99 1.25
C GLU A 214 -27.31 -16.47 2.17
N ARG A 215 -26.25 -17.26 2.42
CA ARG A 215 -25.14 -16.86 3.31
C ARG A 215 -23.96 -16.16 2.62
N LEU A 216 -24.03 -15.98 1.31
CA LEU A 216 -23.07 -15.18 0.53
C LEU A 216 -23.51 -13.70 0.40
N ALA A 217 -24.69 -13.36 0.94
CA ALA A 217 -25.28 -12.02 0.88
C ALA A 217 -25.08 -11.19 2.17
N ILE A 218 -24.38 -11.73 3.17
CA ILE A 218 -24.02 -11.05 4.43
C ILE A 218 -22.50 -10.85 4.46
#